data_AF-A0A2V1E579-F1
#
_entry.id   AF-A0A2V1E579-F1
#
_cell.length_a   1.000
_cell.length_b   1.000
_cell.length_c   1.000
_cell.angle_alpha   90.00
_cell.angle_beta   90.00
_cell.angle_gamma   90.00
#
_symmetry.space_group_name_H-M   'P 1'
#
loop_
_entity.id
_entity.type
_entity.pdbx_description
1 polymer ?
#
loop_
_entity_poly.entity_id
_entity_poly.type
_entity_poly.pdbx_seq_one_letter_code
_entity_poly.pdbx_strand_id
1 'polypeptide(L)'
;MGRPHAASSIGSYERRSNPVQSQSSRSRLRARDRSPIDRFNDPNDDIRFYRSRSPPRSPPESSRIRSFYRDSSRSGYTTDTRRSLNISLPKNFPKPLTCYFWFTNGRCSKRDVDCAYAHWNTGHLAGAPITVSTDTGTESVAGKKAQIFASDTYRPSSTQDDSREDWLQLREEEVTRRENQVAEAEERLRNLGNLSEMASPNKEDWRLGSNANDLSEDWICEECGHRKYRSD
;
A
#
# COMPACT_ATOMS: atom_id res chain seq x y z
N MET A 1 -56.06 15.25 42.85
CA MET A 1 -55.15 16.42 42.90
C MET A 1 -53.74 15.88 42.64
N GLY A 2 -53.13 15.96 41.45
CA GLY A 2 -53.26 16.91 40.36
C GLY A 2 -52.03 17.82 40.33
N ARG A 3 -50.87 17.31 39.91
CA ARG A 3 -49.72 18.13 39.47
C ARG A 3 -48.95 17.43 38.33
N PRO A 4 -49.05 17.93 37.09
CA PRO A 4 -48.19 17.55 35.99
C PRO A 4 -46.85 18.30 36.10
N HIS A 5 -45.72 17.61 35.90
CA HIS A 5 -44.42 18.25 35.75
C HIS A 5 -44.09 18.45 34.27
N ALA A 6 -43.73 19.69 33.98
CA ALA A 6 -43.57 20.33 32.70
C ALA A 6 -42.48 19.70 31.81
N ALA A 7 -42.81 19.68 30.52
CA ALA A 7 -41.85 19.63 29.42
C ALA A 7 -41.04 20.94 29.37
N SER A 8 -39.72 20.81 29.20
CA SER A 8 -38.75 21.84 28.81
C SER A 8 -37.42 21.08 28.65
N SER A 9 -36.57 21.22 27.65
CA SER A 9 -36.41 22.19 26.58
C SER A 9 -35.51 21.50 25.57
N ILE A 10 -35.98 21.28 24.33
CA ILE A 10 -35.13 20.75 23.27
C ILE A 10 -34.19 21.89 22.87
N GLY A 11 -32.94 21.78 23.33
CA GLY A 11 -31.86 22.66 22.92
C GLY A 11 -31.68 22.58 21.42
N SER A 12 -32.09 23.64 20.73
CA SER A 12 -31.75 23.90 19.34
C SER A 12 -30.23 23.98 19.23
N TYR A 13 -29.61 22.95 18.67
CA TYR A 13 -28.22 23.03 18.25
C TYR A 13 -28.16 24.04 17.10
N GLU A 14 -27.64 25.22 17.41
CA GLU A 14 -27.29 26.22 16.43
C GLU A 14 -26.33 25.60 15.43
N ARG A 15 -26.82 25.52 14.19
CA ARG A 15 -26.10 25.18 12.98
C ARG A 15 -24.98 26.21 12.80
N ARG A 16 -23.80 25.95 13.38
CA ARG A 16 -22.59 26.74 13.15
C ARG A 16 -22.22 26.64 11.67
N SER A 17 -22.37 27.77 10.98
CA SER A 17 -21.88 28.00 9.64
C SER A 17 -20.38 27.71 9.59
N ASN A 18 -19.98 26.73 8.79
CA ASN A 18 -18.57 26.51 8.43
C ASN A 18 -18.01 27.80 7.82
N PRO A 19 -16.93 28.38 8.37
CA PRO A 19 -16.24 29.46 7.70
C PRO A 19 -15.63 28.91 6.42
N VAL A 20 -16.10 29.44 5.29
CA VAL A 20 -15.50 29.32 3.96
C VAL A 20 -14.04 29.74 4.10
N GLN A 21 -13.13 28.75 4.15
CA GLN A 21 -11.71 29.02 4.04
C GLN A 21 -11.45 29.53 2.64
N SER A 22 -11.29 30.84 2.58
CA SER A 22 -10.88 31.62 1.43
C SER A 22 -9.62 31.00 0.83
N GLN A 23 -9.76 30.59 -0.42
CA GLN A 23 -8.67 30.23 -1.31
C GLN A 23 -7.77 31.46 -1.49
N SER A 24 -6.76 31.62 -0.62
CA SER A 24 -5.69 32.57 -0.85
C SER A 24 -4.68 31.92 -1.80
N SER A 25 -4.97 32.11 -3.08
CA SER A 25 -4.12 31.80 -4.23
C SER A 25 -2.84 32.64 -4.16
N ARG A 26 -1.86 32.21 -3.36
CA ARG A 26 -0.48 32.66 -3.51
C ARG A 26 0.22 31.74 -4.51
N SER A 27 -0.08 32.02 -5.78
CA SER A 27 0.69 31.60 -6.95
C SER A 27 2.15 32.01 -6.77
N ARG A 28 2.97 31.11 -6.20
CA ARG A 28 4.42 31.15 -6.37
C ARG A 28 4.70 30.38 -7.65
N LEU A 29 4.80 31.11 -8.75
CA LEU A 29 5.52 30.70 -9.95
C LEU A 29 6.96 30.36 -9.54
N ARG A 30 7.20 29.12 -9.11
CA ARG A 30 8.53 28.53 -9.09
C ARG A 30 8.68 27.73 -10.37
N ALA A 31 9.86 27.91 -10.97
CA ALA A 31 10.29 27.40 -12.24
C ALA A 31 9.76 25.99 -12.53
N ARG A 32 9.25 25.81 -13.75
CA ARG A 32 9.08 24.52 -14.38
C ARG A 32 10.43 23.81 -14.37
N ASP A 33 10.66 22.97 -13.36
CA ASP A 33 11.66 21.92 -13.41
C ASP A 33 11.22 20.96 -14.51
N ARG A 34 11.94 21.06 -15.63
CA ARG A 34 11.85 20.13 -16.75
C ARG A 34 12.23 18.75 -16.22
N SER A 35 11.30 17.81 -16.30
CA SER A 35 11.53 16.39 -16.01
C SER A 35 12.78 15.89 -16.78
N PRO A 36 13.80 15.31 -16.12
CA PRO A 36 15.05 14.86 -16.75
C PRO A 36 14.97 13.58 -17.63
N ILE A 37 13.82 13.22 -18.19
CA ILE A 37 13.62 11.86 -18.77
C ILE A 37 13.62 11.81 -20.31
N ASP A 38 13.50 12.92 -21.05
CA ASP A 38 13.47 12.89 -22.52
C ASP A 38 14.82 13.20 -23.19
N ARG A 39 15.95 12.75 -22.62
CA ARG A 39 17.29 12.97 -23.22
C ARG A 39 17.86 11.82 -24.04
N PHE A 40 17.11 10.74 -24.26
CA PHE A 40 17.66 9.52 -24.87
C PHE A 40 17.31 9.25 -26.34
N ASN A 41 16.68 10.18 -27.06
CA ASN A 41 16.35 10.00 -28.47
C ASN A 41 16.69 11.23 -29.33
N ASP A 42 17.90 11.79 -29.20
CA ASP A 42 18.45 12.66 -30.25
C ASP A 42 19.46 11.87 -31.09
N PRO A 43 19.09 11.43 -32.30
CA PRO A 43 19.97 10.68 -33.20
C PRO A 43 21.08 11.54 -33.84
N ASN A 44 21.23 12.82 -33.46
CA ASN A 44 22.29 13.71 -33.95
C ASN A 44 23.41 13.99 -32.94
N ASP A 45 23.44 13.38 -31.75
CA ASP A 45 24.54 13.57 -30.78
C ASP A 45 25.73 12.62 -31.08
N ASP A 46 26.11 12.60 -32.35
CA ASP A 46 27.32 11.95 -32.84
C ASP A 46 28.47 12.96 -32.73
N ILE A 47 29.62 12.49 -32.22
CA ILE A 47 30.92 13.20 -32.19
C ILE A 47 31.12 14.19 -31.01
N ARG A 48 31.45 13.64 -29.83
CA ARG A 48 32.59 14.14 -29.01
C ARG A 48 33.40 13.01 -28.38
N PHE A 49 34.11 12.30 -29.24
CA PHE A 49 35.36 11.65 -28.86
C PHE A 49 36.42 12.71 -28.48
N TYR A 50 37.28 12.31 -27.53
CA TYR A 50 38.64 12.80 -27.23
C TYR A 50 38.90 13.80 -26.08
N ARG A 51 39.79 13.30 -25.21
CA ARG A 51 40.89 13.97 -24.48
C ARG A 51 40.59 14.59 -23.13
N SER A 52 40.96 13.84 -22.09
CA SER A 52 41.84 14.28 -20.99
C SER A 52 42.42 13.03 -20.30
N ARG A 53 43.36 12.30 -20.92
CA ARG A 53 44.79 12.31 -20.55
C ARG A 53 45.08 12.83 -19.13
N SER A 54 44.88 11.98 -18.13
CA SER A 54 45.58 12.12 -16.85
C SER A 54 47.06 11.75 -17.05
N PRO A 55 48.02 12.52 -16.51
CA PRO A 55 49.45 12.20 -16.63
C PRO A 55 49.80 10.92 -15.84
N PRO A 56 50.74 10.09 -16.32
CA PRO A 56 51.25 8.97 -15.54
C PRO A 56 52.02 9.51 -14.31
N ARG A 57 51.57 9.13 -13.11
CA ARG A 57 52.34 9.33 -11.87
C ARG A 57 53.55 8.38 -11.91
N SER A 58 54.74 8.95 -11.85
CA SER A 58 56.00 8.24 -11.65
C SER A 58 55.95 7.41 -10.36
N PRO A 59 56.51 6.19 -10.35
CA PRO A 59 56.68 5.42 -9.12
C PRO A 59 57.78 6.09 -8.26
N PRO A 60 57.57 6.31 -6.95
CA PRO A 60 58.66 6.68 -6.07
C PRO A 60 59.63 5.52 -5.94
N GLU A 61 60.86 5.80 -6.31
CA GLU A 61 62.04 4.94 -6.22
C GLU A 61 62.28 4.45 -4.79
N SER A 62 62.82 3.25 -4.76
CA SER A 62 63.27 2.48 -3.61
C SER A 62 64.21 3.25 -2.68
N SER A 63 63.80 3.43 -1.42
CA SER A 63 64.72 3.53 -0.29
C SER A 63 64.72 2.19 0.45
N ARG A 64 65.76 1.41 0.11
CA ARG A 64 66.19 0.21 0.81
C ARG A 64 66.65 0.55 2.24
N ILE A 65 66.64 -0.49 3.09
CA ILE A 65 67.45 -0.66 4.32
C ILE A 65 66.85 0.07 5.57
N ARG A 66 66.55 -0.55 6.71
CA ARG A 66 67.22 -1.68 7.40
C ARG A 66 66.21 -2.37 8.34
N SER A 67 66.12 -3.69 8.18
CA SER A 67 65.62 -4.60 9.21
C SER A 67 66.56 -4.54 10.41
N PHE A 68 66.04 -4.22 11.59
CA PHE A 68 66.62 -4.60 12.86
C PHE A 68 65.54 -5.24 13.71
N TYR A 69 65.80 -6.50 14.05
CA TYR A 69 65.04 -7.35 14.94
C TYR A 69 64.64 -6.61 16.22
N ARG A 70 63.33 -6.45 16.43
CA ARG A 70 62.78 -6.37 17.78
C ARG A 70 61.56 -7.27 17.87
N ASP A 71 61.89 -8.52 18.17
CA ASP A 71 61.04 -9.52 18.79
C ASP A 71 60.39 -8.95 20.05
N SER A 72 59.06 -9.01 20.11
CA SER A 72 58.22 -9.06 21.32
C SER A 72 56.75 -9.03 20.89
N SER A 73 56.23 -10.18 20.47
CA SER A 73 54.95 -10.75 20.98
C SER A 73 53.73 -9.84 21.17
N ARG A 74 53.57 -8.76 20.38
CA ARG A 74 52.43 -7.87 20.46
C ARG A 74 51.44 -8.18 19.35
N SER A 75 50.62 -9.18 19.63
CA SER A 75 49.33 -9.49 19.01
C SER A 75 49.22 -9.12 17.54
N GLY A 76 49.51 -10.11 16.69
CA GLY A 76 49.29 -10.08 15.26
C GLY A 76 47.81 -9.96 14.91
N TYR A 77 47.23 -8.77 15.05
CA TYR A 77 46.12 -8.33 14.21
C TYR A 77 46.70 -7.94 12.86
N THR A 78 47.19 -8.95 12.14
CA THR A 78 47.33 -8.83 10.69
C THR A 78 45.98 -8.41 10.16
N THR A 79 45.98 -7.26 9.50
CA THR A 79 44.90 -6.60 8.81
C THR A 79 44.38 -7.46 7.64
N ASP A 80 43.85 -8.65 7.94
CA ASP A 80 42.91 -9.34 7.06
C ASP A 80 41.49 -8.78 7.27
N THR A 81 41.40 -7.45 7.27
CA THR A 81 40.15 -6.68 7.24
C THR A 81 39.44 -6.79 5.88
N ARG A 82 39.84 -7.75 5.03
CA ARG A 82 39.26 -7.97 3.70
C ARG A 82 38.13 -8.98 3.67
N ARG A 83 37.85 -9.73 4.75
CA ARG A 83 36.86 -10.84 4.66
C ARG A 83 35.81 -10.95 5.75
N SER A 84 35.85 -10.21 6.85
CA SER A 84 34.63 -9.97 7.61
C SER A 84 34.00 -8.67 7.11
N LEU A 85 33.58 -8.64 5.84
CA LEU A 85 32.52 -7.71 5.45
C LEU A 85 31.41 -7.96 6.48
N ASN A 86 31.16 -6.97 7.33
CA ASN A 86 30.11 -7.06 8.33
C ASN A 86 28.81 -7.26 7.54
N ILE A 87 28.38 -8.53 7.40
CA ILE A 87 27.19 -8.94 6.64
C ILE A 87 25.95 -8.25 7.23
N SER A 88 26.05 -7.70 8.44
CA SER A 88 25.02 -6.89 9.08
C SER A 88 24.75 -5.52 8.42
N LEU A 89 25.67 -4.97 7.62
CA LEU A 89 25.46 -3.67 6.98
C LEU A 89 24.66 -3.83 5.67
N PRO A 90 23.59 -3.04 5.46
CA PRO A 90 22.78 -3.09 4.24
C PRO A 90 23.56 -2.94 2.93
N LYS A 91 24.69 -2.22 2.95
CA LYS A 91 25.61 -2.08 1.81
C LYS A 91 26.26 -3.38 1.35
N ASN A 92 26.36 -4.40 2.22
CA ASN A 92 26.96 -5.69 1.91
C ASN A 92 25.93 -6.76 1.51
N PHE A 93 24.65 -6.41 1.44
CA PHE A 93 23.62 -7.33 0.98
C PHE A 93 23.74 -7.59 -0.52
N PRO A 94 23.23 -8.74 -1.04
CA PRO A 94 23.18 -9.01 -2.48
C PRO A 94 22.47 -7.91 -3.28
N LYS A 95 21.52 -7.21 -2.63
CA LYS A 95 20.84 -6.01 -3.15
C LYS A 95 21.12 -4.84 -2.20
N PRO A 96 22.21 -4.09 -2.39
CA PRO A 96 22.55 -2.99 -1.51
C PRO A 96 21.54 -1.84 -1.64
N LEU A 97 21.22 -1.19 -0.52
CA LEU A 97 20.37 0.00 -0.52
C LEU A 97 21.20 1.26 -0.74
N THR A 98 20.70 2.15 -1.61
CA THR A 98 21.27 3.48 -1.88
C THR A 98 21.03 4.40 -0.69
N CYS A 99 22.06 5.14 -0.28
CA CYS A 99 21.97 6.13 0.79
C CYS A 99 21.02 7.27 0.42
N TYR A 100 19.98 7.50 1.22
CA TYR A 100 18.99 8.56 1.02
C TYR A 100 19.63 9.95 0.86
N PHE A 101 20.54 10.34 1.76
CA PHE A 101 21.18 11.66 1.72
C PHE A 101 22.08 11.85 0.50
N TRP A 102 22.84 10.83 0.12
CA TRP A 102 23.67 10.89 -1.07
C TRP A 102 22.80 11.02 -2.33
N PHE A 103 21.70 10.26 -2.42
CA PHE A 103 20.80 10.30 -3.57
C PHE A 103 20.08 11.65 -3.69
N THR A 104 19.51 12.15 -2.60
CA THR A 104 18.70 13.39 -2.62
C THR A 104 19.56 14.65 -2.70
N ASN A 105 20.70 14.70 -1.99
CA ASN A 105 21.52 15.91 -1.89
C ASN A 105 22.81 15.86 -2.72
N GLY A 106 23.11 14.72 -3.36
CA GLY A 106 24.40 14.47 -4.00
C GLY A 106 25.57 14.29 -3.03
N ARG A 107 25.33 14.36 -1.70
CA ARG A 107 26.37 14.30 -0.66
C ARG A 107 25.83 13.70 0.63
N CYS A 108 26.58 12.76 1.21
CA CYS A 108 26.39 12.27 2.57
C CYS A 108 27.42 12.90 3.51
N SER A 109 27.05 13.13 4.77
CA SER A 109 27.99 13.58 5.81
C SER A 109 29.00 12.51 6.20
N LYS A 110 28.67 11.22 6.00
CA LYS A 110 29.55 10.08 6.25
C LYS A 110 30.42 9.78 5.04
N ARG A 111 31.62 9.22 5.26
CA ARG A 111 32.45 8.67 4.19
C ARG A 111 31.84 7.38 3.64
N ASP A 112 32.19 7.00 2.42
CA ASP A 112 31.64 5.79 1.79
C ASP A 112 31.93 4.49 2.58
N VAL A 113 33.07 4.44 3.28
CA VAL A 113 33.44 3.32 4.16
C VAL A 113 32.69 3.33 5.50
N ASP A 114 32.26 4.50 5.97
CA ASP A 114 31.59 4.69 7.26
C ASP A 114 30.06 4.68 7.14
N CYS A 115 29.53 4.72 5.90
CA CYS A 115 28.10 4.72 5.63
C CYS A 115 27.57 3.29 5.52
N ALA A 116 26.45 3.02 6.20
CA ALA A 116 25.77 1.73 6.15
C ALA A 116 25.08 1.43 4.80
N TYR A 117 24.99 2.44 3.93
CA TYR A 117 24.31 2.42 2.64
C TYR A 117 25.28 2.79 1.51
N ALA A 118 24.97 2.38 0.28
CA ALA A 118 25.80 2.66 -0.89
C ALA A 118 25.73 4.15 -1.31
N HIS A 119 26.88 4.76 -1.66
CA HIS A 119 26.97 6.08 -2.29
C HIS A 119 27.01 5.99 -3.83
N TRP A 120 26.17 5.11 -4.39
CA TRP A 120 25.89 5.02 -5.81
C TRP A 120 24.46 4.53 -5.97
N ASN A 121 23.84 4.81 -7.13
CA ASN A 121 22.46 4.38 -7.38
C ASN A 121 22.42 2.87 -7.64
N THR A 122 21.80 2.13 -6.73
CA THR A 122 21.60 0.67 -6.79
C THR A 122 20.23 0.28 -7.32
N GLY A 123 19.35 1.25 -7.61
CA GLY A 123 17.94 1.02 -7.93
C GLY A 123 17.03 0.78 -6.71
N HIS A 124 17.60 0.64 -5.52
CA HIS A 124 16.85 0.45 -4.27
C HIS A 124 17.19 1.54 -3.25
N LEU A 125 16.32 2.54 -3.12
CA LEU A 125 16.54 3.67 -2.22
C LEU A 125 16.22 3.30 -0.77
N ALA A 126 17.11 3.64 0.17
CA ALA A 126 16.79 3.54 1.59
C ALA A 126 15.70 4.58 1.98
N GLY A 127 14.83 4.22 2.91
CA GLY A 127 13.81 5.14 3.42
C GLY A 127 14.43 6.40 4.06
N ALA A 128 13.70 7.52 3.99
CA ALA A 128 14.10 8.74 4.68
C ALA A 128 14.21 8.50 6.20
N PRO A 129 15.21 9.08 6.88
CA PRO A 129 15.31 8.97 8.33
C PRO A 129 14.12 9.66 9.00
N ILE A 130 13.56 9.00 10.02
CA ILE A 130 12.44 9.53 10.79
C ILE A 130 13.00 10.19 12.05
N THR A 131 12.67 11.45 12.26
CA THR A 131 12.96 12.15 13.52
C THR A 131 11.85 11.86 14.50
N VAL A 132 12.18 11.18 15.60
CA VAL A 132 11.25 10.90 16.68
C VAL A 132 11.55 11.85 17.83
N SER A 133 10.55 12.58 18.30
CA SER A 133 10.67 13.39 19.51
C SER A 133 10.60 12.47 20.72
N THR A 134 11.65 12.44 21.53
CA THR A 134 11.71 11.75 22.82
C THR A 134 11.74 12.79 23.95
N ASP A 135 11.44 12.37 25.18
CA ASP A 135 11.39 13.28 26.34
C ASP A 135 12.75 13.98 26.61
N THR A 136 13.84 13.41 26.10
CA THR A 136 15.22 13.93 26.22
C THR A 136 15.69 14.73 25.01
N GLY A 137 14.90 14.83 23.93
CA GLY A 137 15.25 15.60 22.73
C GLY A 137 14.73 14.97 21.43
N THR A 138 15.29 15.34 20.28
CA THR A 138 14.94 14.73 18.99
C THR A 138 16.00 13.71 18.60
N GLU A 139 15.65 12.42 18.52
CA GLU A 139 16.55 11.37 18.05
C GLU A 139 16.21 10.99 16.60
N SER A 140 17.25 10.86 15.76
CA SER A 140 17.09 10.37 14.38
C SER A 140 17.22 8.85 14.37
N VAL A 141 16.10 8.15 14.18
CA VAL A 141 16.07 6.69 14.13
C VAL A 141 15.92 6.24 12.68
N ALA A 142 16.73 5.26 12.26
CA ALA A 142 16.69 4.69 10.92
C ALA A 142 16.50 3.16 10.95
N GLY A 143 15.93 2.61 9.88
CA GLY A 143 15.78 1.16 9.70
C GLY A 143 14.71 0.52 10.59
N LYS A 144 14.97 -0.70 11.06
CA LYS A 144 13.99 -1.51 11.82
C LYS A 144 13.55 -0.86 13.13
N LYS A 145 14.44 -0.11 13.79
CA LYS A 145 14.08 0.68 14.97
C LYS A 145 13.08 1.78 14.63
N ALA A 146 13.23 2.44 13.48
CA ALA A 146 12.29 3.47 13.04
C ALA A 146 10.89 2.89 12.79
N GLN A 147 10.80 1.65 12.30
CA GLN A 147 9.52 0.95 12.14
C GLN A 147 8.84 0.68 13.49
N ILE A 148 9.60 0.26 14.50
CA ILE A 148 9.06 0.02 15.86
C ILE A 148 8.54 1.33 16.46
N PHE A 149 9.32 2.42 16.35
CA PHE A 149 8.85 3.72 16.83
C PHE A 149 7.65 4.25 16.04
N ALA A 150 7.59 4.01 14.73
CA ALA A 150 6.45 4.40 13.91
C ALA A 150 5.18 3.61 14.29
N SER A 151 5.29 2.34 14.66
CA SER A 151 4.15 1.56 15.15
C SER A 151 3.68 2.02 16.53
N ASP A 152 4.60 2.38 17.43
CA ASP A 152 4.25 2.81 18.79
C ASP A 152 3.67 4.23 18.82
N THR A 153 4.16 5.12 17.96
CA THR A 153 3.61 6.49 17.84
C THR A 153 2.27 6.54 17.13
N TYR A 154 1.92 5.52 16.34
CA TYR A 154 0.60 5.32 15.78
C TYR A 154 -0.25 4.38 16.65
N ARG A 155 -0.15 4.49 17.98
CA ARG A 155 -1.23 4.03 18.85
C ARG A 155 -2.28 5.14 18.85
N PRO A 156 -3.40 5.01 18.13
CA PRO A 156 -4.49 5.98 18.24
C PRO A 156 -4.81 6.16 19.74
N SER A 157 -5.10 7.40 20.12
CA SER A 157 -5.56 7.73 21.48
C SER A 157 -6.61 6.70 21.89
N SER A 158 -6.46 6.07 23.06
CA SER A 158 -7.35 4.97 23.49
C SER A 158 -8.84 5.32 23.42
N THR A 159 -9.17 6.60 23.48
CA THR A 159 -10.54 7.12 23.33
C THR A 159 -11.13 6.96 21.92
N GLN A 160 -10.31 6.87 20.87
CA GLN A 160 -10.77 6.54 19.50
C GLN A 160 -11.01 5.05 19.32
N ASP A 161 -10.34 4.20 20.10
CA ASP A 161 -10.52 2.76 20.03
C ASP A 161 -11.90 2.37 20.57
N ASP A 162 -12.33 2.96 21.69
CA ASP A 162 -13.66 2.71 22.27
C ASP A 162 -14.79 3.02 21.26
N SER A 163 -14.71 4.18 20.59
CA SER A 163 -15.72 4.57 19.57
C SER A 163 -15.72 3.66 18.33
N ARG A 164 -14.56 3.08 17.99
CA ARG A 164 -14.43 2.15 16.87
C ARG A 164 -15.00 0.78 17.23
N GLU A 165 -14.77 0.33 18.45
CA GLU A 165 -15.24 -0.97 18.95
C GLU A 165 -16.77 -0.99 19.07
N ASP A 166 -17.37 0.08 19.60
CA ASP A 166 -18.83 0.26 19.62
C ASP A 166 -19.44 0.22 18.22
N TRP A 167 -18.81 0.87 17.24
CA TRP A 167 -19.29 0.85 15.85
C TRP A 167 -19.20 -0.53 15.22
N LEU A 168 -18.16 -1.31 15.55
CA LEU A 168 -17.99 -2.68 15.07
C LEU A 168 -19.05 -3.61 15.67
N GLN A 169 -19.33 -3.50 16.97
CA GLN A 169 -20.41 -4.26 17.62
C GLN A 169 -21.77 -3.97 16.99
N LEU A 170 -22.11 -2.69 16.78
CA LEU A 170 -23.37 -2.33 16.14
C LEU A 170 -23.49 -2.90 14.71
N ARG A 171 -22.37 -2.97 13.99
CA ARG A 171 -22.32 -3.58 12.66
C ARG A 171 -22.48 -5.10 12.71
N GLU A 172 -21.89 -5.76 13.71
CA GLU A 172 -21.99 -7.21 13.92
C GLU A 172 -23.43 -7.64 14.28
N GLU A 173 -24.09 -6.88 15.15
CA GLU A 173 -25.51 -7.08 15.48
C GLU A 173 -26.41 -6.92 14.24
N GLU A 174 -26.14 -5.90 13.41
CA GLU A 174 -26.89 -5.68 12.18
C GLU A 174 -26.72 -6.82 11.18
N VAL A 175 -25.50 -7.36 11.04
CA VAL A 175 -25.23 -8.53 10.19
C VAL A 175 -25.98 -9.74 10.72
N THR A 176 -25.89 -10.02 12.02
CA THR A 176 -26.60 -11.12 12.69
C THR A 176 -28.11 -11.04 12.47
N ARG A 177 -28.68 -9.84 12.55
CA ARG A 177 -30.10 -9.59 12.26
C ARG A 177 -30.47 -9.94 10.82
N ARG A 178 -29.62 -9.59 9.84
CA ARG A 178 -29.85 -9.91 8.42
C ARG A 178 -29.71 -11.40 8.14
N GLU A 179 -28.73 -12.06 8.75
CA GLU A 179 -28.55 -13.50 8.64
C GLU A 179 -29.77 -14.25 9.16
N ASN A 180 -30.32 -13.83 10.31
CA ASN A 180 -31.55 -14.40 10.84
C ASN A 180 -32.75 -14.18 9.91
N GLN A 181 -32.87 -13.01 9.28
CA GLN A 181 -33.94 -12.74 8.30
C GLN A 181 -33.82 -13.62 7.05
N VAL A 182 -32.60 -13.82 6.56
CA VAL A 182 -32.34 -14.73 5.42
C VAL A 182 -32.66 -16.16 5.81
N ALA A 183 -32.25 -16.62 6.98
CA ALA A 183 -32.54 -17.97 7.47
C ALA A 183 -34.07 -18.22 7.59
N GLU A 184 -34.83 -17.27 8.13
CA GLU A 184 -36.30 -17.36 8.20
C GLU A 184 -36.94 -17.39 6.80
N ALA A 185 -36.44 -16.57 5.87
CA ALA A 185 -36.90 -16.55 4.48
C ALA A 185 -36.61 -17.88 3.77
N GLU A 186 -35.43 -18.46 3.97
CA GLU A 186 -35.05 -19.77 3.44
C GLU A 186 -35.94 -20.89 3.99
N GLU A 187 -36.23 -20.88 5.29
CA GLU A 187 -37.14 -21.85 5.91
C GLU A 187 -38.56 -21.71 5.34
N ARG A 188 -39.03 -20.47 5.16
CA ARG A 188 -40.34 -20.20 4.54
C ARG A 188 -40.42 -20.75 3.13
N LEU A 189 -39.37 -20.55 2.31
CA LEU A 189 -39.30 -21.10 0.95
C LEU A 189 -39.24 -22.63 0.96
N ARG A 190 -38.49 -23.23 1.88
CA ARG A 190 -38.44 -24.69 2.06
C ARG A 190 -39.82 -25.26 2.39
N ASN A 191 -40.56 -24.61 3.30
CA ASN A 191 -41.91 -25.01 3.67
C ASN A 191 -42.90 -24.89 2.50
N LEU A 192 -42.81 -23.82 1.69
CA LEU A 192 -43.60 -23.69 0.48
C LEU A 192 -43.26 -24.76 -0.57
N GLY A 193 -41.99 -25.11 -0.71
CA GLY A 193 -41.54 -26.20 -1.58
C GLY A 193 -42.17 -27.53 -1.18
N ASN A 194 -42.11 -27.88 0.10
CA ASN A 194 -42.72 -29.12 0.63
C ASN A 194 -44.25 -29.15 0.41
N LEU A 195 -44.94 -28.03 0.62
CA LEU A 195 -46.38 -27.93 0.36
C LEU A 195 -46.71 -28.09 -1.13
N SER A 196 -45.91 -27.50 -2.01
CA SER A 196 -46.07 -27.62 -3.47
C SER A 196 -45.83 -29.06 -3.95
N GLU A 197 -44.90 -29.77 -3.34
CA GLU A 197 -44.60 -31.18 -3.65
C GLU A 197 -45.77 -32.09 -3.25
N MET A 198 -46.33 -31.89 -2.04
CA MET A 198 -47.52 -32.62 -1.60
C MET A 198 -48.78 -32.28 -2.41
N ALA A 199 -48.90 -31.02 -2.86
CA ALA A 199 -50.05 -30.55 -3.63
C ALA A 199 -49.96 -30.85 -5.13
N SER A 200 -48.91 -31.53 -5.59
CA SER A 200 -48.79 -32.01 -6.98
C SER A 200 -49.23 -33.47 -7.07
N PRO A 201 -50.54 -33.76 -7.15
CA PRO A 201 -51.00 -35.13 -7.40
C PRO A 201 -50.39 -35.62 -8.71
N ASN A 202 -49.80 -36.81 -8.67
CA ASN A 202 -49.21 -37.59 -9.76
C ASN A 202 -49.62 -37.09 -11.16
N LYS A 203 -48.88 -36.11 -11.71
CA LYS A 203 -49.12 -35.61 -13.08
C LYS A 203 -48.69 -36.62 -14.15
N GLU A 204 -48.12 -37.75 -13.76
CA GLU A 204 -47.74 -38.82 -14.68
C GLU A 204 -48.93 -39.48 -15.37
N ASP A 205 -50.15 -39.36 -14.84
CA ASP A 205 -51.33 -40.03 -15.41
C ASP A 205 -51.98 -39.26 -16.59
N TRP A 206 -51.65 -37.98 -16.79
CA TRP A 206 -52.20 -37.20 -17.91
C TRP A 206 -51.42 -37.39 -19.24
N ARG A 207 -50.27 -38.08 -19.22
CA ARG A 207 -49.44 -38.28 -20.43
C ARG A 207 -49.85 -39.47 -21.31
N LEU A 208 -50.84 -40.28 -20.93
CA LEU A 208 -51.29 -41.41 -21.75
C LEU A 208 -52.48 -41.10 -22.69
N GLY A 209 -52.91 -39.84 -22.82
CA GLY A 209 -54.14 -39.52 -23.58
C GLY A 209 -54.08 -38.36 -24.59
N SER A 210 -52.94 -37.72 -24.82
CA SER A 210 -52.85 -36.67 -25.85
C SER A 210 -52.42 -37.27 -27.18
N ASN A 211 -53.42 -37.63 -27.97
CA ASN A 211 -53.31 -37.98 -29.38
C ASN A 211 -52.38 -37.01 -30.11
N ALA A 212 -51.43 -37.58 -30.88
CA ALA A 212 -50.45 -36.87 -31.69
C ALA A 212 -51.04 -36.24 -32.98
N ASN A 213 -52.31 -35.84 -32.96
CA ASN A 213 -52.98 -35.21 -34.09
C ASN A 213 -53.71 -33.98 -33.55
N ASP A 214 -53.59 -32.84 -34.25
CA ASP A 214 -54.12 -31.51 -33.91
C ASP A 214 -53.25 -30.75 -32.88
N LEU A 215 -52.53 -29.67 -33.18
CA LEU A 215 -52.83 -28.54 -34.07
C LEU A 215 -51.53 -27.85 -34.50
N SER A 216 -51.49 -27.39 -35.75
CA SER A 216 -50.60 -26.32 -36.22
C SER A 216 -50.93 -25.02 -35.48
N GLU A 217 -50.32 -24.79 -34.32
CA GLU A 217 -50.46 -23.51 -33.62
C GLU A 217 -49.63 -22.45 -34.33
N ASP A 218 -50.34 -21.58 -35.07
CA ASP A 218 -49.82 -20.32 -35.60
C ASP A 218 -49.28 -19.48 -34.43
N TRP A 219 -47.96 -19.46 -34.26
CA TRP A 219 -47.32 -18.62 -33.25
C TRP A 219 -47.37 -17.16 -33.71
N ILE A 220 -48.16 -16.34 -33.02
CA ILE A 220 -48.23 -14.89 -33.24
C ILE A 220 -47.22 -14.24 -32.31
N CYS A 221 -46.26 -13.51 -32.87
CA CYS A 221 -45.32 -12.74 -32.07
C CYS A 221 -46.05 -11.58 -31.38
N GLU A 222 -46.08 -11.56 -30.04
CA GLU A 222 -46.80 -10.53 -29.26
C GLU A 222 -46.26 -9.11 -29.47
N GLU A 223 -44.98 -8.96 -29.81
CA GLU A 223 -44.37 -7.65 -30.01
C GLU A 223 -44.71 -7.03 -31.38
N CYS A 224 -44.97 -7.82 -32.41
CA CYS A 224 -45.18 -7.30 -33.77
C CYS A 224 -46.46 -7.77 -34.47
N GLY A 225 -47.22 -8.70 -33.86
CA GLY A 225 -48.49 -9.20 -34.40
C GLY A 225 -48.37 -10.03 -35.69
N HIS A 226 -47.18 -10.27 -36.21
CA HIS A 226 -46.98 -11.03 -37.45
C HIS A 226 -47.00 -12.54 -37.20
N ARG A 227 -47.83 -13.27 -37.94
CA ARG A 227 -47.76 -14.73 -38.09
C ARG A 227 -46.56 -15.07 -38.96
N LYS A 228 -45.64 -15.89 -38.46
CA LYS A 228 -44.59 -16.50 -39.29
C LYS A 228 -44.97 -17.94 -39.59
N TYR A 229 -45.24 -18.22 -40.86
CA TYR A 229 -45.33 -19.58 -41.37
C TYR A 229 -43.92 -20.16 -41.48
N ARG A 230 -43.69 -21.33 -40.90
CA ARG A 230 -42.44 -22.08 -41.08
C ARG A 230 -42.40 -22.48 -42.56
N SER A 231 -41.51 -21.86 -43.32
CA SER A 231 -41.21 -22.31 -44.68
C SER A 231 -40.19 -23.43 -44.54
N ASP A 232 -40.61 -24.65 -44.87
CA ASP A 232 -39.71 -25.81 -44.98
C ASP A 232 -38.71 -25.64 -46.13
#